data_AF-A0A6B3FQW8-F1
#
_entry.id   AF-A0A6B3FQW8-F1
#
_cell.length_a   1.000
_cell.length_b   1.000
_cell.length_c   1.000
_cell.angle_alpha   90.00
_cell.angle_beta   90.00
_cell.angle_gamma   90.00
#
_symmetry.space_group_name_H-M   'P 1'
#
loop_
_entity.id
_entity.type
_entity.pdbx_description
1 polymer ?
#
loop_
_entity_poly.entity_id
_entity_poly.type
_entity_poly.pdbx_seq_one_letter_code
_entity_poly.pdbx_strand_id
1 'polypeptide(L)'
;GFDKHDVGVIATLVRHHLLLVDTATRRDLDDPATVQAVAGAVSNASTLELLHALTEADALATGPAAWSAWRASLVADLVKRVGAVLAGEFPDEPDDEAPSAEHERLAVEALRTGDPVLALHTQPEEPAG
;
A
#
# COMPACT_ATOMS: atom_id res chain seq x y z
N GLY A 1 -13.27 -25.86 22.42
CA GLY A 1 -13.48 -24.85 21.36
C GLY A 1 -12.41 -23.79 21.49
N PHE A 2 -12.31 -22.88 20.52
CA PHE A 2 -11.39 -21.73 20.57
C PHE A 2 -11.80 -20.75 21.68
N ASP A 3 -10.84 -20.02 22.23
CA ASP A 3 -11.13 -18.97 23.20
C ASP A 3 -11.71 -17.71 22.51
N LYS A 4 -12.23 -16.77 23.32
CA LYS A 4 -12.96 -15.61 22.80
C LYS A 4 -12.07 -14.64 22.00
N HIS A 5 -10.78 -14.56 22.32
CA HIS A 5 -9.85 -13.71 21.61
C HIS A 5 -9.66 -14.24 20.19
N ASP A 6 -9.36 -15.53 20.06
CA ASP A 6 -9.17 -16.19 18.76
C ASP A 6 -10.44 -16.10 17.90
N VAL A 7 -11.62 -16.32 18.49
CA VAL A 7 -12.90 -16.13 17.79
C VAL A 7 -13.06 -14.68 17.30
N GLY A 8 -12.65 -13.70 18.11
CA GLY A 8 -12.66 -12.29 17.73
C GLY A 8 -11.75 -12.00 16.53
N VAL A 9 -10.51 -12.48 16.58
CA VAL A 9 -9.55 -12.34 15.47
C VAL A 9 -10.11 -12.97 14.19
N ILE A 10 -10.56 -14.23 14.25
CA ILE A 10 -11.13 -14.93 13.09
C ILE A 10 -12.35 -14.17 12.54
N ALA A 11 -13.23 -13.67 13.40
CA ALA A 11 -14.38 -12.89 12.97
C ALA A 11 -13.98 -11.60 12.25
N THR A 12 -12.92 -10.92 12.69
CA THR A 12 -12.34 -9.76 12.01
C THR A 12 -11.77 -10.14 10.65
N LEU A 13 -10.98 -11.23 10.58
CA LEU A 13 -10.40 -11.71 9.33
C LEU A 13 -11.47 -12.04 8.28
N VAL A 14 -12.50 -12.81 8.67
CA VAL A 14 -13.61 -13.15 7.76
C VAL A 14 -14.37 -11.91 7.31
N ARG A 15 -14.65 -10.97 8.22
CA ARG A 15 -15.37 -9.74 7.89
C ARG A 15 -14.60 -8.86 6.90
N HIS A 16 -13.28 -8.84 7.01
CA HIS A 16 -12.41 -7.89 6.30
C HIS A 16 -11.50 -8.52 5.25
N HIS A 17 -11.70 -9.78 4.85
CA HIS A 17 -10.81 -10.48 3.91
C HIS A 17 -10.57 -9.77 2.56
N LEU A 18 -11.48 -8.90 2.10
CA LEU A 18 -11.29 -8.09 0.89
C LEU A 18 -10.74 -6.68 1.15
N LEU A 19 -10.64 -6.26 2.41
CA LEU A 19 -10.31 -4.88 2.79
C LEU A 19 -8.98 -4.42 2.19
N LEU A 20 -7.93 -5.23 2.32
CA LEU A 20 -6.59 -4.84 1.86
C LEU A 20 -6.54 -4.72 0.34
N VAL A 21 -7.05 -5.72 -0.40
CA VAL A 21 -7.01 -5.70 -1.86
C VAL A 21 -7.90 -4.59 -2.45
N ASP A 22 -9.09 -4.36 -1.90
CA ASP A 22 -9.98 -3.30 -2.39
C ASP A 22 -9.44 -1.90 -2.04
N THR A 23 -8.85 -1.72 -0.86
CA THR A 23 -8.26 -0.44 -0.47
C THR A 23 -7.03 -0.15 -1.32
N ALA A 24 -6.10 -1.09 -1.40
CA ALA A 24 -4.84 -0.93 -2.13
C ALA A 24 -5.04 -0.64 -3.63
N THR A 25 -6.12 -1.13 -4.23
CA THR A 25 -6.36 -0.97 -5.68
C THR A 25 -7.32 0.14 -6.05
N ARG A 26 -8.06 0.73 -5.10
CA ARG A 26 -9.14 1.70 -5.39
C ARG A 26 -9.07 2.99 -4.58
N ARG A 27 -8.17 3.10 -3.61
CA ARG A 27 -8.03 4.26 -2.74
C ARG A 27 -6.67 4.90 -2.90
N ASP A 28 -6.62 6.17 -2.51
CA ASP A 28 -5.36 6.88 -2.35
C ASP A 28 -4.69 6.41 -1.05
N LEU A 29 -3.47 5.88 -1.17
CA LEU A 29 -2.68 5.38 -0.04
C LEU A 29 -1.92 6.50 0.68
N ASP A 30 -1.83 7.68 0.07
CA ASP A 30 -1.24 8.88 0.68
C ASP A 30 -2.27 9.63 1.54
N ASP A 31 -3.57 9.38 1.36
CA ASP A 31 -4.62 9.90 2.25
C ASP A 31 -4.52 9.24 3.64
N PRO A 32 -4.19 9.99 4.71
CA PRO A 32 -4.09 9.44 6.04
C PRO A 32 -5.41 8.82 6.52
N ALA A 33 -6.57 9.32 6.05
CA ALA A 33 -7.86 8.77 6.43
C ALA A 33 -8.05 7.34 5.90
N THR A 34 -7.52 7.02 4.72
CA THR A 34 -7.52 5.65 4.17
C THR A 34 -6.76 4.70 5.08
N VAL A 35 -5.52 5.07 5.46
CA VAL A 35 -4.66 4.23 6.30
C VAL A 35 -5.26 4.07 7.70
N GLN A 36 -5.78 5.15 8.30
CA GLN A 36 -6.42 5.14 9.61
C GLN A 36 -7.68 4.25 9.65
N ALA A 37 -8.47 4.25 8.57
CA ALA A 37 -9.65 3.39 8.48
C ALA A 37 -9.28 1.91 8.51
N VAL A 38 -8.19 1.51 7.83
CA VAL A 38 -7.70 0.13 7.87
C VAL A 38 -7.10 -0.22 9.23
N ALA A 39 -6.32 0.69 9.83
CA ALA A 39 -5.76 0.52 11.17
C ALA A 39 -6.86 0.28 12.22
N GLY A 40 -7.95 1.06 12.16
CA GLY A 40 -9.10 0.89 13.03
C GLY A 40 -9.81 -0.45 12.85
N ALA A 41 -9.89 -0.97 11.62
CA ALA A 41 -10.53 -2.26 11.33
C ALA A 41 -9.74 -3.46 11.88
N VAL A 42 -8.41 -3.43 11.80
CA VAL A 42 -7.54 -4.54 12.27
C VAL A 42 -7.13 -4.43 13.73
N SER A 43 -7.17 -3.23 14.31
CA SER A 43 -6.86 -2.91 15.72
C SER A 43 -5.43 -3.17 16.21
N ASN A 44 -4.70 -4.16 15.68
CA ASN A 44 -3.32 -4.48 16.07
C ASN A 44 -2.50 -5.11 14.93
N ALA A 45 -1.18 -5.09 15.09
CA ALA A 45 -0.23 -5.56 14.07
C ALA A 45 -0.38 -7.04 13.74
N SER A 46 -0.58 -7.91 14.74
CA SER A 46 -0.76 -9.36 14.50
C SER A 46 -2.00 -9.66 13.65
N THR A 47 -3.08 -8.91 13.84
CA THR A 47 -4.30 -9.06 13.03
C THR A 47 -4.09 -8.54 11.60
N LEU A 48 -3.31 -7.48 11.43
CA LEU A 48 -2.91 -6.97 10.11
C LEU A 48 -2.08 -7.99 9.33
N GLU A 49 -1.09 -8.61 9.98
CA GLU A 49 -0.24 -9.65 9.38
C GLU A 49 -1.07 -10.86 8.94
N LEU A 50 -1.98 -11.33 9.79
CA LEU A 50 -2.90 -12.42 9.46
C LEU A 50 -3.82 -12.06 8.29
N LEU A 51 -4.32 -10.82 8.25
CA LEU A 51 -5.19 -10.35 7.17
C LEU A 51 -4.43 -10.23 5.84
N HIS A 52 -3.16 -9.81 5.88
CA HIS A 52 -2.29 -9.77 4.71
C HIS A 52 -2.07 -11.16 4.13
N ALA A 53 -1.69 -12.13 4.97
CA ALA A 53 -1.51 -13.52 4.55
C ALA A 53 -2.82 -14.13 4.00
N LEU A 54 -3.96 -13.85 4.65
CA LEU A 54 -5.28 -14.29 4.17
C LEU A 54 -5.62 -13.69 2.80
N THR A 55 -5.34 -12.40 2.59
CA THR A 55 -5.61 -11.70 1.32
C THR A 55 -4.82 -12.32 0.17
N GLU A 56 -3.53 -12.61 0.37
CA GLU A 56 -2.70 -13.28 -0.62
C GLU A 56 -3.18 -14.71 -0.90
N ALA A 57 -3.47 -15.48 0.15
CA ALA A 57 -3.96 -16.86 0.01
C ALA A 57 -5.30 -16.92 -0.74
N ASP A 58 -6.22 -16.00 -0.46
CA ASP A 58 -7.52 -15.90 -1.14
C ASP A 58 -7.35 -15.59 -2.63
N ALA A 59 -6.53 -14.59 -2.95
CA ALA A 59 -6.23 -14.23 -4.33
C ALA A 59 -5.61 -15.41 -5.10
N LEU A 60 -4.60 -16.08 -4.54
CA LEU A 60 -3.95 -17.24 -5.14
C LEU A 60 -4.92 -18.42 -5.33
N ALA A 61 -5.84 -18.63 -4.39
CA ALA A 61 -6.85 -19.69 -4.48
C ALA A 61 -7.86 -19.44 -5.61
N THR A 62 -8.15 -18.18 -5.95
CA THR A 62 -8.99 -17.84 -7.12
C THR A 62 -8.29 -18.02 -8.47
N GLY A 63 -6.95 -18.09 -8.45
CA GLY A 63 -6.10 -18.38 -9.60
C GLY A 63 -4.86 -17.48 -9.65
N PRO A 64 -3.74 -17.95 -10.25
CA PRO A 64 -2.47 -17.23 -10.22
C PRO A 64 -2.52 -15.85 -10.92
N ALA A 65 -3.46 -15.63 -11.85
CA ALA A 65 -3.66 -14.33 -12.49
C ALA A 65 -4.28 -13.27 -11.55
N ALA A 66 -4.91 -13.69 -10.45
CA ALA A 66 -5.52 -12.79 -9.47
C ALA A 66 -4.51 -12.23 -8.45
N TRP A 67 -3.25 -12.66 -8.46
CA TRP A 67 -2.20 -12.10 -7.61
C TRP A 67 -0.98 -11.72 -8.46
N SER A 68 -1.04 -10.55 -9.08
CA SER A 68 0.08 -10.00 -9.86
C SER A 68 1.11 -9.32 -8.96
N ALA A 69 2.35 -9.19 -9.43
CA ALA A 69 3.41 -8.47 -8.73
C ALA A 69 3.01 -7.02 -8.36
N TRP A 70 2.30 -6.33 -9.25
CA TRP A 70 1.76 -4.99 -9.00
C TRP A 70 0.72 -4.96 -7.87
N ARG A 71 -0.18 -5.95 -7.82
CA ARG A 71 -1.16 -6.03 -6.73
C ARG A 71 -0.47 -6.34 -5.40
N ALA A 72 0.51 -7.24 -5.42
CA ALA A 72 1.32 -7.55 -4.25
C ALA A 72 2.05 -6.30 -3.73
N SER A 73 2.63 -5.48 -4.60
CA SER A 73 3.32 -4.25 -4.18
C SER A 73 2.38 -3.22 -3.54
N LEU A 74 1.17 -3.04 -4.10
CA LEU A 74 0.18 -2.12 -3.54
C LEU A 74 -0.31 -2.57 -2.16
N VAL A 75 -0.58 -3.87 -1.99
CA VAL A 75 -1.01 -4.41 -0.69
C VAL A 75 0.12 -4.33 0.34
N ALA A 76 1.37 -4.63 -0.07
CA ALA A 76 2.53 -4.51 0.81
C ALA A 76 2.76 -3.06 1.27
N ASP A 77 2.62 -2.07 0.38
CA ASP A 77 2.72 -0.65 0.74
C ASP A 77 1.64 -0.23 1.75
N LEU A 78 0.38 -0.59 1.49
CA LEU A 78 -0.71 -0.35 2.44
C LEU A 78 -0.44 -0.99 3.80
N VAL A 79 0.00 -2.26 3.84
CA VAL A 79 0.31 -2.97 5.09
C VAL A 79 1.44 -2.28 5.85
N LYS A 80 2.49 -1.82 5.15
CA LYS A 80 3.59 -1.07 5.76
C LYS A 80 3.09 0.23 6.41
N ARG A 81 2.29 1.02 5.69
CA ARG A 81 1.72 2.29 6.17
C ARG A 81 0.79 2.09 7.38
N VAL A 82 -0.08 1.07 7.32
CA VAL A 82 -0.96 0.72 8.45
C VAL A 82 -0.15 0.23 9.65
N GLY A 83 0.91 -0.56 9.42
CA GLY A 83 1.83 -1.01 10.46
C GLY A 83 2.49 0.16 11.20
N ALA A 84 2.95 1.18 10.46
CA ALA A 84 3.49 2.40 11.05
C ALA A 84 2.45 3.09 11.95
N VAL A 85 1.23 3.31 11.46
CA VAL A 85 0.14 3.91 12.27
C VAL A 85 -0.14 3.12 13.55
N LEU A 86 -0.15 1.78 13.47
CA LEU A 86 -0.38 0.92 14.64
C LEU A 86 0.80 0.94 15.63
N ALA A 87 2.02 1.19 15.15
CA ALA A 87 3.20 1.42 15.98
C ALA A 87 3.22 2.83 16.63
N GLY A 88 2.28 3.70 16.26
CA GLY A 88 2.25 5.10 16.68
C GLY A 88 3.20 5.99 15.88
N GLU A 89 3.72 5.47 14.75
CA GLU A 89 4.48 6.24 13.77
C GLU A 89 3.46 6.92 12.86
N PHE A 90 3.43 8.25 12.89
CA PHE A 90 2.70 9.02 11.90
C PHE A 90 3.60 9.14 10.67
N PRO A 91 3.04 9.10 9.44
CA PRO A 91 3.84 9.42 8.26
C PRO A 91 4.53 10.75 8.53
N ASP A 92 5.83 10.83 8.30
CA ASP A 92 6.47 12.12 8.12
C ASP A 92 5.59 12.88 7.11
N GLU A 93 5.31 14.17 7.37
CA GLU A 93 4.78 15.04 6.31
C GLU A 93 5.59 14.74 5.05
N PRO A 94 4.95 14.57 3.87
CA PRO A 94 5.68 14.18 2.66
C PRO A 94 6.92 15.03 2.62
N ASP A 95 8.09 14.37 2.62
CA ASP A 95 9.36 15.09 2.66
C ASP A 95 9.20 16.23 1.65
N ASP A 96 9.31 17.47 2.12
CA ASP A 96 9.59 18.62 1.26
C ASP A 96 11.02 18.37 0.70
N GLU A 97 11.22 17.23 0.05
CA GLU A 97 12.42 16.86 -0.64
C GLU A 97 12.52 17.89 -1.74
N ALA A 98 13.49 18.78 -1.56
CA ALA A 98 13.74 19.84 -2.52
C ALA A 98 13.74 19.21 -3.92
N PRO A 99 12.99 19.77 -4.88
CA PRO A 99 12.87 19.17 -6.20
C PRO A 99 14.26 18.83 -6.72
N SER A 100 14.44 17.58 -7.14
CA SER A 100 15.70 17.13 -7.72
C SER A 100 16.14 18.09 -8.83
N ALA A 101 17.45 18.16 -9.10
CA ALA A 101 17.95 18.98 -10.19
C ALA A 101 17.27 18.65 -11.54
N GLU A 102 16.77 17.42 -11.71
CA GLU A 102 15.97 17.04 -12.87
C GLU A 102 14.57 17.68 -12.84
N HIS A 103 13.86 17.59 -11.71
CA HIS A 103 12.56 18.26 -11.53
C HIS A 103 12.66 19.77 -11.75
N GLU A 104 13.70 20.43 -11.22
CA GLU A 104 13.93 21.86 -11.43
C GLU A 104 14.16 22.19 -12.91
N ARG A 105 14.95 21.38 -13.62
CA ARG A 105 15.21 21.58 -15.05
C ARG A 105 13.95 21.40 -15.90
N LEU A 106 13.13 20.41 -15.59
CA LEU A 106 11.86 20.17 -16.29
C LEU A 106 10.87 21.31 -16.04
N ALA A 107 10.80 21.84 -14.81
CA ALA A 107 9.97 22.98 -14.47
C ALA A 107 10.40 24.26 -15.21
N VAL A 108 11.71 24.54 -15.27
CA VAL A 108 12.25 25.68 -16.03
C VAL A 108 11.94 25.54 -17.53
N GLU A 109 12.04 24.34 -18.09
CA GLU A 109 11.73 24.09 -19.49
C GLU A 109 10.24 24.29 -19.79
N ALA A 110 9.35 23.78 -18.93
CA ALA A 110 7.90 23.95 -19.08
C ALA A 110 7.49 25.43 -19.02
N LEU A 111 8.11 26.22 -18.14
CA LEU A 111 7.91 27.67 -18.09
C LEU A 111 8.42 28.37 -19.36
N ARG A 112 9.53 27.91 -19.93
CA ARG A 112 10.14 28.48 -21.13
C ARG A 112 9.32 28.20 -22.38
N THR A 113 8.74 27.01 -22.50
CA THR A 113 7.99 26.57 -23.69
C THR A 113 6.51 26.90 -23.59
N GLY A 114 5.95 26.94 -22.38
CA GLY A 114 4.50 27.02 -22.15
C GLY A 114 3.77 25.69 -22.36
N ASP A 115 4.51 24.61 -22.64
CA ASP A 115 3.99 23.27 -22.90
C ASP A 115 4.45 22.27 -21.82
N PRO A 116 3.67 21.21 -21.53
CA PRO A 116 4.09 20.17 -20.60
C PRO A 116 5.38 19.48 -21.04
N VAL A 117 6.31 19.27 -20.08
CA VAL A 117 7.58 18.57 -20.32
C VAL A 117 7.56 17.25 -19.55
N LEU A 118 7.89 16.15 -20.24
CA LEU A 118 7.88 14.79 -19.68
C LEU A 118 9.30 14.19 -19.73
N ALA A 119 9.75 13.62 -18.61
CA ALA A 119 10.92 12.75 -18.57
C ALA A 119 10.49 11.28 -18.58
N LEU A 120 11.14 10.46 -19.40
CA LEU A 120 10.92 9.02 -19.46
C LEU A 120 12.15 8.30 -18.91
N HIS A 121 11.95 7.53 -17.85
CA HIS A 121 12.99 6.69 -17.28
C HIS A 121 12.75 5.24 -17.65
N THR A 122 13.76 4.59 -18.24
CA THR A 122 13.75 3.13 -18.40
C THR A 122 14.35 2.51 -17.15
N GLN A 123 13.56 1.71 -16.42
CA GLN A 123 14.09 0.86 -15.36
C GLN A 123 14.88 -0.28 -16.03
N PRO A 124 16.18 -0.47 -15.71
CA PRO A 124 16.90 -1.63 -16.20
C PRO A 124 16.28 -2.89 -15.57
N GLU A 125 15.86 -3.86 -16.38
CA GLU A 125 15.51 -5.18 -15.86
C GLU A 125 16.77 -5.80 -15.24
N GLU A 126 16.74 -6.05 -13.93
CA GLU A 126 17.79 -6.83 -13.27
C GLU A 126 17.76 -8.26 -13.85
N PRO A 127 18.90 -8.82 -14.27
CA PRO A 127 18.93 -10.18 -14.76
C PRO A 127 18.56 -11.13 -13.61
N ALA A 128 17.51 -11.94 -13.83
CA ALA A 128 17.15 -13.02 -12.92
C ALA A 128 18.37 -13.94 -12.72
N GLY A 129 18.90 -13.93 -11.50
CA GLY A 129 19.98 -14.82 -11.06
C GLY A 129 19.52 -16.26 -10.88
#